data_AF-A0A963SGG7-F1
#
_entry.id   AF-A0A963SGG7-F1
#
_cell.length_a   1.000
_cell.length_b   1.000
_cell.length_c   1.000
_cell.angle_alpha   90.00
_cell.angle_beta   90.00
_cell.angle_gamma   90.00
#
_symmetry.space_group_name_H-M   'P 1'
#
loop_
_entity.id
_entity.type
_entity.pdbx_description
1 polymer ?
#
loop_
_entity_poly.entity_id
_entity_poly.type
_entity_poly.pdbx_seq_one_letter_code
_entity_poly.pdbx_strand_id
1 'polypeptide(L)'
;MARLALPKRVSISPLVLGLALALACVASVGITWYSVDKVGMVESLCRAGLPNPTSPKFLDDDDLACAYFQPERRYFGYVRGWNGELSFTSADLAKKDENPRLKDHTVRLDCPPGGCGEQLEKELERNSIELCSGGDGKMGFSGVIVEGKLTARHFTYGHLDSSRSRVLQVERVVEVFESSDSKAEWQAAIDKVGPIEPCVERTD
;
A
#
# COMPACT_ATOMS: atom_id res chain seq x y z
N MET A 1 -21.55 -50.21 -49.04
CA MET A 1 -22.14 -48.88 -49.31
C MET A 1 -22.35 -48.16 -47.98
N ALA A 2 -21.49 -47.21 -47.63
CA ALA A 2 -21.63 -46.43 -46.39
C ALA A 2 -22.26 -45.06 -46.74
N ARG A 3 -23.44 -44.78 -46.19
CA ARG A 3 -24.09 -43.46 -46.31
C ARG A 3 -23.44 -42.52 -45.30
N LEU A 4 -22.69 -41.52 -45.79
CA LEU A 4 -22.20 -40.40 -45.01
C LEU A 4 -23.40 -39.55 -44.54
N ALA A 5 -23.63 -39.50 -43.23
CA ALA A 5 -24.60 -38.60 -42.63
C ALA A 5 -24.05 -37.15 -42.70
N LEU A 6 -24.74 -36.28 -43.43
CA LEU A 6 -24.41 -34.85 -43.48
C LEU A 6 -24.56 -34.23 -42.07
N PRO A 7 -23.58 -33.44 -41.59
CA PRO A 7 -23.64 -32.85 -40.26
C PRO A 7 -24.80 -31.86 -40.14
N LYS A 8 -25.47 -31.90 -38.98
CA LYS A 8 -26.55 -30.98 -38.58
C LYS A 8 -26.10 -29.53 -38.82
N ARG A 9 -26.87 -28.76 -39.60
CA ARG A 9 -26.66 -27.30 -39.73
C ARG A 9 -26.86 -26.64 -38.37
N VAL A 10 -25.80 -26.11 -37.79
CA VAL A 10 -25.86 -25.26 -36.59
C VAL A 10 -26.21 -23.85 -37.06
N SER A 11 -27.41 -23.37 -36.76
CA SER A 11 -27.83 -21.99 -37.02
C SER A 11 -27.59 -21.17 -35.76
N ILE A 12 -26.58 -20.29 -35.80
CA ILE A 12 -26.30 -19.35 -34.72
C ILE A 12 -27.09 -18.08 -35.01
N SER A 13 -27.88 -17.63 -34.02
CA SER A 13 -28.67 -16.41 -34.15
C SER A 13 -27.75 -15.18 -34.33
N PRO A 14 -28.04 -14.28 -35.29
CA PRO A 14 -27.25 -13.06 -35.49
C PRO A 14 -27.22 -12.16 -34.25
N LEU A 15 -28.23 -12.23 -33.37
CA LEU A 15 -28.22 -11.53 -32.08
C LEU A 15 -27.13 -12.04 -31.14
N VAL A 16 -26.93 -13.36 -31.09
CA VAL A 16 -25.89 -13.98 -30.26
C VAL A 16 -24.51 -13.59 -30.78
N LEU A 17 -24.34 -13.56 -32.10
CA LEU A 17 -23.09 -13.14 -32.74
C LEU A 17 -22.80 -11.64 -32.46
N GLY A 18 -23.82 -10.78 -32.55
CA GLY A 18 -23.69 -9.36 -32.27
C GLY A 18 -23.32 -9.07 -30.81
N LEU A 19 -23.96 -9.75 -29.86
CA LEU A 19 -23.63 -9.62 -28.44
C LEU A 19 -22.20 -10.11 -28.14
N ALA A 20 -21.80 -11.24 -28.71
CA ALA A 20 -20.46 -11.77 -28.53
C ALA A 20 -19.39 -10.81 -29.06
N LEU A 21 -19.63 -10.19 -30.22
CA LEU A 21 -18.72 -9.19 -30.78
C LEU A 21 -18.64 -7.93 -29.90
N ALA A 22 -19.78 -7.44 -29.41
CA ALA A 22 -19.80 -6.29 -28.51
C ALA A 22 -19.02 -6.56 -27.21
N LEU A 23 -19.22 -7.73 -26.60
CA LEU A 23 -18.46 -8.14 -25.41
C LEU A 23 -16.97 -8.27 -25.69
N ALA A 24 -16.58 -8.82 -26.85
CA ALA A 24 -15.18 -8.92 -27.25
C ALA A 24 -14.54 -7.53 -27.43
N CYS A 25 -15.26 -6.58 -28.03
CA CYS A 25 -14.78 -5.20 -28.17
C CYS A 25 -14.57 -4.55 -26.80
N VAL A 26 -15.56 -4.61 -25.91
CA VAL A 26 -15.45 -4.04 -24.55
C VAL A 26 -14.29 -4.67 -23.78
N ALA A 27 -14.15 -6.00 -23.84
CA ALA A 27 -13.04 -6.72 -23.20
C ALA A 27 -11.67 -6.27 -23.76
N SER A 28 -11.54 -6.12 -25.08
CA SER A 28 -10.28 -5.70 -25.70
C SER A 28 -9.86 -4.27 -25.31
N VAL A 29 -10.83 -3.35 -25.25
CA VAL A 29 -10.60 -1.97 -24.80
C VAL A 29 -10.18 -1.96 -23.33
N GLY A 30 -10.88 -2.71 -22.48
CA GLY A 30 -10.55 -2.83 -21.06
C GLY A 30 -9.15 -3.42 -20.82
N ILE A 31 -8.78 -4.49 -21.54
CA ILE A 31 -7.45 -5.09 -21.45
C ILE A 31 -6.36 -4.10 -21.90
N THR A 32 -6.60 -3.39 -23.00
CA THR A 32 -5.64 -2.40 -23.53
C THR A 32 -5.45 -1.26 -22.53
N TRP A 33 -6.54 -0.72 -21.98
CA TRP A 33 -6.47 0.33 -20.96
C TRP A 33 -5.73 -0.16 -19.72
N TYR A 34 -6.05 -1.35 -19.21
CA TYR A 34 -5.32 -1.95 -18.09
C TYR A 34 -3.82 -2.10 -18.38
N SER A 35 -3.42 -2.44 -19.61
CA SER A 35 -2.00 -2.62 -19.93
C SER A 35 -1.22 -1.30 -19.92
N VAL A 36 -1.87 -0.18 -20.27
CA VAL A 36 -1.23 1.14 -20.41
C VAL A 36 -1.34 1.95 -19.11
N ASP A 37 -2.51 1.94 -18.47
CA ASP A 37 -2.83 2.73 -17.29
C ASP A 37 -3.73 1.95 -16.32
N LYS A 38 -3.09 1.05 -15.56
CA LYS A 38 -3.76 0.25 -14.51
C LYS A 38 -4.41 1.14 -13.45
N VAL A 39 -3.74 2.22 -13.08
CA VAL A 39 -4.15 3.10 -11.97
C VAL A 39 -5.42 3.86 -12.36
N GLY A 40 -5.40 4.54 -13.50
CA GLY A 40 -6.55 5.29 -13.98
C GLY A 40 -7.75 4.42 -14.34
N MET A 41 -7.54 3.20 -14.83
CA MET A 41 -8.66 2.26 -15.07
C MET A 41 -9.34 1.86 -13.75
N VAL A 42 -8.58 1.40 -12.75
CA VAL A 42 -9.15 0.96 -11.46
C VAL A 42 -9.81 2.13 -10.73
N GLU A 43 -9.20 3.30 -10.76
CA GLU A 43 -9.78 4.51 -10.19
C GLU A 43 -11.09 4.90 -10.89
N SER A 44 -11.16 4.79 -12.21
CA SER A 44 -12.38 5.08 -12.99
C SER A 44 -13.51 4.09 -12.69
N LEU A 45 -13.19 2.80 -12.57
CA LEU A 45 -14.17 1.78 -12.20
C LEU A 45 -14.75 2.05 -10.80
N CYS A 46 -13.88 2.33 -9.82
CA CYS A 46 -14.30 2.67 -8.47
C CYS A 46 -15.20 3.92 -8.44
N ARG A 47 -14.82 4.98 -9.16
CA ARG A 47 -15.64 6.21 -9.27
C ARG A 47 -17.01 5.96 -9.93
N ALA A 48 -17.13 4.94 -10.77
CA ALA A 48 -18.40 4.51 -11.36
C ALA A 48 -19.25 3.64 -10.43
N GLY A 49 -18.81 3.42 -9.18
CA GLY A 49 -19.51 2.59 -8.19
C GLY A 49 -19.26 1.09 -8.37
N LEU A 50 -18.24 0.70 -9.14
CA LEU A 50 -17.84 -0.70 -9.26
C LEU A 50 -16.84 -1.06 -8.15
N PRO A 51 -16.83 -2.33 -7.69
CA PRO A 51 -15.90 -2.77 -6.66
C PRO A 51 -14.45 -2.60 -7.11
N ASN A 52 -13.57 -2.26 -6.17
CA ASN A 52 -12.13 -2.17 -6.43
C ASN A 52 -11.50 -3.57 -6.38
N PRO A 53 -11.13 -4.19 -7.52
CA PRO A 53 -10.64 -5.57 -7.51
C PRO A 53 -9.23 -5.72 -6.91
N THR A 54 -8.56 -4.62 -6.58
CA THR A 54 -7.20 -4.64 -6.05
C THR A 54 -7.13 -4.56 -4.54
N SER A 55 -8.24 -4.20 -3.89
CA SER A 55 -8.30 -3.97 -2.45
C SER A 55 -7.85 -5.19 -1.63
N PRO A 56 -7.20 -4.95 -0.49
CA PRO A 56 -7.09 -5.96 0.55
C PRO A 56 -8.47 -6.42 1.02
N LYS A 57 -8.62 -7.72 1.31
CA LYS A 57 -9.93 -8.30 1.68
C LYS A 57 -10.46 -7.86 3.05
N PHE A 58 -9.58 -7.31 3.89
CA PHE A 58 -9.92 -6.87 5.24
C PHE A 58 -10.39 -5.42 5.30
N LEU A 59 -10.32 -4.68 4.19
CA LEU A 59 -10.85 -3.33 4.09
C LEU A 59 -12.27 -3.40 3.54
N ASP A 60 -13.20 -2.75 4.23
CA ASP A 60 -14.58 -2.63 3.78
C ASP A 60 -14.67 -1.68 2.58
N ASP A 61 -15.64 -1.92 1.69
CA ASP A 61 -15.81 -1.16 0.45
C ASP A 61 -15.98 0.35 0.68
N ASP A 62 -16.55 0.76 1.81
CA ASP A 62 -16.74 2.15 2.21
C ASP A 62 -15.45 2.83 2.70
N ASP A 63 -14.49 2.05 3.20
CA ASP A 63 -13.16 2.52 3.64
C ASP A 63 -12.14 2.53 2.50
N LEU A 64 -12.49 1.90 1.38
CA LEU A 64 -11.69 1.93 0.15
C LEU A 64 -11.84 3.29 -0.52
N ALA A 65 -10.85 4.15 -0.30
CA ALA A 65 -10.59 5.19 -1.29
C ALA A 65 -10.44 4.55 -2.68
N CYS A 66 -10.76 5.29 -3.75
CA CYS A 66 -10.53 4.86 -5.14
C CYS A 66 -9.05 4.84 -5.54
N ALA A 67 -8.24 4.15 -4.72
CA ALA A 67 -6.83 3.93 -4.90
C ALA A 67 -6.59 2.57 -5.55
N TYR A 68 -5.60 2.52 -6.42
CA TYR A 68 -5.04 1.27 -6.92
C TYR A 68 -4.12 0.68 -5.86
N PHE A 69 -4.31 -0.60 -5.52
CA PHE A 69 -3.39 -1.33 -4.68
C PHE A 69 -2.46 -2.17 -5.55
N GLN A 70 -1.16 -2.00 -5.36
CA GLN A 70 -0.17 -2.85 -6.01
C GLN A 70 -0.30 -4.30 -5.54
N PRO A 71 0.20 -5.27 -6.34
CA PRO A 71 0.31 -6.66 -5.89
C PRO A 71 0.98 -6.75 -4.52
N GLU A 72 0.55 -7.72 -3.73
CA GLU A 72 1.16 -7.99 -2.43
C GLU A 72 2.65 -8.27 -2.61
N ARG A 73 3.45 -7.65 -1.76
CA ARG A 73 4.90 -7.87 -1.69
C ARG A 73 5.35 -7.86 -0.25
N ARG A 74 6.51 -8.46 -0.04
CA ARG A 74 7.26 -8.38 1.21
C ARG A 74 8.19 -7.17 1.14
N TYR A 75 8.16 -6.34 2.17
CA TYR A 75 9.01 -5.17 2.32
C TYR A 75 9.85 -5.30 3.60
N PHE A 76 11.13 -4.97 3.49
CA PHE A 76 12.00 -4.80 4.64
C PHE A 76 12.21 -3.32 4.91
N GLY A 77 12.03 -2.89 6.15
CA GLY A 77 12.20 -1.49 6.50
C GLY A 77 12.04 -1.21 7.98
N TYR A 78 11.96 0.07 8.32
CA TYR A 78 11.76 0.50 9.68
C TYR A 78 10.39 1.15 9.87
N VAL A 79 9.79 0.89 11.01
CA VAL A 79 8.57 1.54 11.49
C VAL A 79 8.95 2.56 12.55
N ARG A 80 8.34 3.73 12.42
CA ARG A 80 8.37 4.80 13.41
C ARG A 80 6.95 5.09 13.86
N GLY A 81 6.68 4.93 15.16
CA GLY A 81 5.40 5.25 15.77
C GLY A 81 5.43 6.58 16.51
N TRP A 82 4.41 7.40 16.35
CA TRP A 82 4.17 8.61 17.16
C TRP A 82 2.66 8.89 17.23
N ASN A 83 2.11 9.04 18.44
CA ASN A 83 0.72 9.44 18.70
C ASN A 83 -0.32 8.60 17.93
N GLY A 84 -0.10 7.28 17.87
CA GLY A 84 -0.98 6.35 17.16
C GLY A 84 -0.78 6.31 15.64
N GLU A 85 0.10 7.15 15.07
CA GLU A 85 0.48 7.07 13.66
C GLU A 85 1.75 6.25 13.46
N LEU A 86 1.71 5.32 12.50
CA LEU A 86 2.87 4.54 12.09
C LEU A 86 3.37 5.03 10.72
N SER A 87 4.66 5.32 10.65
CA SER A 87 5.37 5.63 9.40
C SER A 87 6.32 4.49 9.07
N PHE A 88 6.29 3.98 7.85
CA PHE A 88 7.20 2.95 7.38
C PHE A 88 8.15 3.50 6.33
N THR A 89 9.42 3.13 6.43
CA THR A 89 10.43 3.54 5.45
C THR A 89 11.24 2.34 5.00
N SER A 90 11.43 2.21 3.69
CA SER A 90 12.12 1.08 3.08
C SER A 90 12.75 1.47 1.75
N ALA A 91 13.97 0.99 1.49
CA ALA A 91 14.66 1.19 0.22
C ALA A 91 13.89 0.59 -0.97
N ASP A 92 13.05 -0.43 -0.73
CA ASP A 92 12.26 -1.12 -1.75
C ASP A 92 11.04 -0.30 -2.21
N LEU A 93 10.72 0.79 -1.50
CA LEU A 93 9.67 1.71 -1.91
C LEU A 93 10.21 2.58 -3.05
N ALA A 94 9.58 2.46 -4.23
CA ALA A 94 9.92 3.28 -5.39
C ALA A 94 9.98 4.78 -5.01
N LYS A 95 10.98 5.52 -5.52
CA LYS A 95 11.04 6.97 -5.32
C LYS A 95 9.81 7.64 -5.92
N LYS A 96 9.36 8.73 -5.29
CA LYS A 96 8.29 9.52 -5.88
C LYS A 96 8.95 10.39 -6.95
N ASP A 97 8.66 10.10 -8.22
CA ASP A 97 9.03 11.04 -9.27
C ASP A 97 8.31 12.38 -9.00
N GLU A 98 9.09 13.47 -9.03
CA GLU A 98 8.68 14.88 -9.12
C GLU A 98 8.39 15.72 -7.85
N ASN A 99 8.46 15.22 -6.60
CA ASN A 99 8.31 16.13 -5.43
C ASN A 99 9.48 16.04 -4.42
N PRO A 100 10.46 16.96 -4.48
CA PRO A 100 11.66 16.95 -3.64
C PRO A 100 11.41 17.26 -2.15
N ARG A 101 10.17 17.58 -1.74
CA ARG A 101 9.82 17.86 -0.33
C ARG A 101 9.31 16.65 0.46
N LEU A 102 8.94 15.57 -0.22
CA LEU A 102 8.51 14.34 0.44
C LEU A 102 9.74 13.46 0.62
N LYS A 103 10.06 13.08 1.86
CA LYS A 103 11.22 12.22 2.16
C LYS A 103 11.08 10.94 1.33
N ASP A 104 11.97 10.79 0.34
CA ASP A 104 12.05 9.62 -0.51
C ASP A 104 12.02 8.38 0.39
N HIS A 105 11.18 7.40 0.04
CA HIS A 105 11.06 6.10 0.72
C HIS A 105 10.20 6.00 1.98
N THR A 106 9.49 7.04 2.44
CA THR A 106 8.58 6.93 3.59
C THR A 106 7.11 6.93 3.19
N VAL A 107 6.31 6.05 3.81
CA VAL A 107 4.85 5.92 3.64
C VAL A 107 4.16 5.82 5.01
N ARG A 108 2.84 6.04 5.06
CA ARG A 108 2.04 5.66 6.23
C ARG A 108 1.92 4.13 6.26
N LEU A 109 2.11 3.54 7.43
CA LEU A 109 1.84 2.12 7.65
C LEU A 109 0.44 2.01 8.27
N ASP A 110 -0.41 1.19 7.65
CA ASP A 110 -1.78 0.97 8.11
C ASP A 110 -1.95 -0.51 8.47
N CYS A 111 -2.32 -0.75 9.72
CA CYS A 111 -2.44 -2.09 10.27
C CYS A 111 -3.85 -2.64 10.03
N PRO A 112 -4.03 -3.97 9.96
CA PRO A 112 -5.36 -4.56 9.91
C PRO A 112 -6.12 -4.30 11.23
N PRO A 113 -7.45 -4.54 11.31
CA PRO A 113 -8.26 -4.28 12.49
C PRO A 113 -7.80 -4.94 13.80
N GLY A 114 -6.97 -5.98 13.72
CA GLY A 114 -6.32 -6.65 14.86
C GLY A 114 -4.97 -6.05 15.29
N GLY A 115 -4.58 -4.91 14.73
CA GLY A 115 -3.27 -4.28 14.94
C GLY A 115 -2.15 -4.90 14.12
N CYS A 116 -0.94 -4.34 14.24
CA CYS A 116 0.25 -4.89 13.58
C CYS A 116 0.95 -5.98 14.43
N GLY A 117 0.25 -6.51 15.44
CA GLY A 117 0.74 -7.55 16.34
C GLY A 117 1.46 -6.98 17.57
N GLU A 118 1.22 -7.64 18.70
CA GLU A 118 1.73 -7.26 20.03
C GLU A 118 3.26 -7.13 20.07
N GLN A 119 3.99 -7.92 19.27
CA GLN A 119 5.45 -7.87 19.21
C GLN A 119 5.96 -6.53 18.67
N LEU A 120 5.33 -6.00 17.62
CA LEU A 120 5.72 -4.71 17.07
C LEU A 120 5.40 -3.58 18.05
N GLU A 121 4.21 -3.62 18.66
CA GLU A 121 3.79 -2.62 19.65
C GLU A 121 4.75 -2.59 20.85
N LYS A 122 5.10 -3.77 21.38
CA LYS A 122 6.05 -3.90 22.48
C LYS A 122 7.44 -3.38 22.11
N GLU A 123 7.93 -3.63 20.90
CA GLU A 123 9.22 -3.10 20.47
C GLU A 123 9.19 -1.59 20.24
N LEU A 124 8.08 -1.02 19.74
CA LEU A 124 7.92 0.43 19.64
C LEU A 124 7.91 1.10 21.02
N GLU A 125 7.27 0.49 22.02
CA GLU A 125 7.27 0.97 23.41
C GLU A 125 8.66 0.87 24.05
N ARG A 126 9.32 -0.28 23.91
CA ARG A 126 10.66 -0.54 24.46
C ARG A 126 11.72 0.38 23.89
N ASN A 127 11.62 0.71 22.60
CA ASN A 127 12.58 1.57 21.89
C ASN A 127 12.03 3.00 21.70
N SER A 128 11.28 3.50 22.69
CA SER A 128 10.72 4.84 22.65
C SER A 128 11.72 5.91 23.12
N ILE A 129 11.78 7.03 22.38
CA ILE A 129 12.57 8.22 22.72
C ILE A 129 11.60 9.34 23.12
N GLU A 130 11.88 10.01 24.23
CA GLU A 130 11.16 11.19 24.68
C GLU A 130 11.63 12.43 23.89
N LEU A 131 10.67 13.20 23.37
CA LEU A 131 10.93 14.36 22.52
C LEU A 131 10.87 15.66 23.33
N CYS A 132 11.83 16.55 23.13
CA CYS A 132 11.93 17.78 23.94
C CYS A 132 11.11 18.94 23.38
N SER A 133 10.66 18.85 22.13
CA SER A 133 9.99 19.94 21.44
C SER A 133 8.48 19.95 21.72
N GLY A 134 8.10 20.38 22.92
CA GLY A 134 6.79 20.99 23.22
C GLY A 134 5.52 20.12 23.02
N GLY A 135 5.66 18.81 22.87
CA GLY A 135 4.53 17.89 22.83
C GLY A 135 4.81 16.68 23.71
N ASP A 136 3.83 16.32 24.55
CA ASP A 136 3.84 15.07 25.32
C ASP A 136 3.79 13.90 24.33
N GLY A 137 4.96 13.42 23.88
CA GLY A 137 5.06 12.48 22.78
C GLY A 137 6.28 11.59 22.89
N LYS A 138 6.04 10.28 22.88
CA LYS A 138 7.08 9.26 22.72
C LYS A 138 7.14 8.83 21.27
N MET A 139 8.36 8.68 20.75
CA MET A 139 8.60 8.16 19.40
C MET A 139 9.22 6.77 19.47
N GLY A 140 8.49 5.75 19.05
CA GLY A 140 8.95 4.35 19.01
C GLY A 140 9.56 3.98 17.67
N PHE A 141 10.56 3.09 17.69
CA PHE A 141 11.24 2.61 16.48
C PHE A 141 11.43 1.09 16.49
N SER A 142 11.25 0.45 15.34
CA SER A 142 11.55 -0.97 15.17
C SER A 142 11.83 -1.31 13.71
N GLY A 143 12.74 -2.27 13.48
CA GLY A 143 12.92 -2.89 12.17
C GLY A 143 11.90 -3.99 11.96
N VAL A 144 11.31 -4.09 10.77
CA VAL A 144 10.29 -5.10 10.47
C VAL A 144 10.40 -5.64 9.05
N ILE A 145 9.94 -6.88 8.88
CA ILE A 145 9.50 -7.41 7.60
C ILE A 145 7.98 -7.43 7.60
N VAL A 146 7.37 -6.77 6.61
CA VAL A 146 5.91 -6.73 6.44
C VAL A 146 5.50 -7.27 5.08
N GLU A 147 4.38 -7.96 5.04
CA GLU A 147 3.67 -8.32 3.82
C GLU A 147 2.46 -7.40 3.68
N GLY A 148 2.34 -6.78 2.51
CA GLY A 148 1.30 -5.78 2.30
C GLY A 148 1.21 -5.27 0.88
N LYS A 149 0.23 -4.39 0.67
CA LYS A 149 -0.05 -3.74 -0.61
C LYS A 149 0.19 -2.24 -0.50
N LEU A 150 0.96 -1.71 -1.44
CA LEU A 150 1.22 -0.27 -1.53
C LEU A 150 0.17 0.41 -2.40
N THR A 151 -0.37 1.55 -1.95
CA THR A 151 -1.36 2.33 -2.72
C THR A 151 -0.73 3.22 -3.80
N ALA A 152 -1.47 3.48 -4.89
CA ALA A 152 -1.28 4.55 -5.87
C ALA A 152 -2.63 5.17 -6.32
N ARG A 153 -2.60 6.36 -6.94
CA ARG A 153 -3.76 7.15 -7.42
C ARG A 153 -3.32 8.05 -8.57
N HIS A 154 -4.18 8.41 -9.53
CA HIS A 154 -3.82 9.41 -10.54
C HIS A 154 -4.14 10.84 -10.06
N PHE A 155 -3.14 11.48 -9.43
CA PHE A 155 -3.15 12.88 -8.96
C PHE A 155 -4.22 13.25 -7.92
N THR A 156 -4.08 12.72 -6.69
CA THR A 156 -4.70 13.25 -5.44
C THR A 156 -6.22 13.51 -5.51
N TYR A 157 -7.02 12.49 -5.14
CA TYR A 157 -8.37 12.61 -4.58
C TYR A 157 -8.64 11.42 -3.63
N GLY A 158 -9.65 11.50 -2.75
CA GLY A 158 -10.23 10.35 -2.01
C GLY A 158 -9.74 10.09 -0.57
N HIS A 159 -10.13 10.95 0.36
CA HIS A 159 -10.17 10.78 1.84
C HIS A 159 -8.96 10.27 2.66
N LEU A 160 -8.23 9.21 2.29
CA LEU A 160 -7.09 8.70 3.09
C LEU A 160 -5.89 9.66 2.95
N ASP A 161 -5.93 10.68 3.81
CA ASP A 161 -4.93 11.69 4.16
C ASP A 161 -4.29 12.45 2.98
N SER A 162 -4.72 13.70 2.81
CA SER A 162 -4.18 14.65 1.83
C SER A 162 -2.70 15.00 2.05
N SER A 163 -2.12 14.66 3.20
CA SER A 163 -0.73 14.97 3.54
C SER A 163 0.27 13.88 3.10
N ARG A 164 -0.17 12.63 2.89
CA ARG A 164 0.70 11.50 2.52
C ARG A 164 0.07 10.72 1.35
N SER A 165 0.52 11.00 0.13
CA SER A 165 -0.10 10.42 -1.08
C SER A 165 0.15 8.91 -1.30
N ARG A 166 0.64 8.17 -0.30
CA ARG A 166 1.00 6.74 -0.32
C ARG A 166 0.86 6.10 1.08
N VAL A 167 0.15 4.98 1.14
CA VAL A 167 -0.07 4.13 2.33
C VAL A 167 0.37 2.70 1.99
N LEU A 168 1.04 2.02 2.93
CA LEU A 168 1.29 0.59 2.90
C LEU A 168 0.25 -0.09 3.80
N GLN A 169 -0.70 -0.78 3.17
CA GLN A 169 -1.68 -1.63 3.85
C GLN A 169 -1.02 -2.93 4.23
N VAL A 170 -0.83 -3.16 5.52
CA VAL A 170 -0.19 -4.37 6.05
C VAL A 170 -1.23 -5.48 6.13
N GLU A 171 -0.98 -6.59 5.45
CA GLU A 171 -1.77 -7.81 5.66
C GLU A 171 -1.20 -8.59 6.85
N ARG A 172 0.14 -8.59 6.99
CA ARG A 172 0.84 -9.33 8.04
C ARG A 172 2.20 -8.72 8.36
N VAL A 173 2.53 -8.66 9.66
CA VAL A 173 3.92 -8.48 10.11
C VAL A 173 4.56 -9.87 10.19
N VAL A 174 5.63 -10.08 9.42
CA VAL A 174 6.32 -11.37 9.32
C VAL A 174 7.35 -11.53 10.42
N GLU A 175 8.12 -10.47 10.68
CA GLU A 175 9.22 -10.47 11.63
C GLU A 175 9.46 -9.06 12.18
N VAL A 176 9.85 -8.99 13.46
CA VAL A 176 10.20 -7.76 14.18
C VAL A 176 11.60 -7.93 14.75
N PHE A 177 12.48 -6.98 14.45
CA PHE A 177 13.87 -6.99 14.91
C PHE A 177 14.05 -6.04 16.10
N GLU A 178 14.87 -6.45 17.07
CA GLU A 178 15.28 -5.56 18.17
C GLU A 178 16.17 -4.43 17.63
N SER A 179 15.97 -3.21 18.14
CA SER A 179 16.70 -2.02 17.67
C SER A 179 18.23 -2.10 17.89
N SER A 180 18.70 -2.98 18.79
CA SER A 180 20.11 -3.14 19.13
C SER A 180 20.95 -3.84 18.07
N ASP A 181 20.37 -4.78 17.30
CA ASP A 181 21.12 -5.55 16.29
C ASP A 181 21.41 -4.74 15.03
N SER A 182 20.76 -3.59 14.90
CA SER A 182 20.84 -2.67 13.76
C SER A 182 21.40 -1.30 14.14
N LYS A 183 22.07 -1.14 15.29
CA LYS A 183 22.50 0.17 15.84
C LYS A 183 23.27 1.07 14.85
N ALA A 184 24.04 0.47 13.94
CA ALA A 184 24.74 1.19 12.85
C ALA A 184 23.80 1.62 11.71
N GLU A 185 22.82 0.78 11.36
CA GLU A 185 21.76 1.11 10.41
C GLU A 185 20.75 2.11 11.00
N TRP A 186 20.54 2.06 12.32
CA TRP A 186 19.75 2.99 13.13
C TRP A 186 20.36 4.40 13.11
N GLN A 187 21.68 4.52 13.35
CA GLN A 187 22.38 5.80 13.25
C GLN A 187 22.34 6.33 11.81
N ALA A 188 22.58 5.47 10.81
CA ALA A 188 22.50 5.87 9.40
C ALA A 188 21.09 6.31 8.96
N ALA A 189 20.02 5.75 9.56
CA ALA A 189 18.65 6.17 9.32
C ALA A 189 18.32 7.51 9.99
N ILE A 190 18.77 7.73 11.24
CA ILE A 190 18.65 9.02 11.93
C ILE A 190 19.40 10.11 11.16
N ASP A 191 20.63 9.83 10.73
CA ASP A 191 21.47 10.75 9.96
C ASP A 191 20.83 11.15 8.61
N LYS A 192 20.03 10.25 8.00
CA LYS A 192 19.25 10.53 6.78
C LYS A 192 17.97 11.34 7.02
N VAL A 193 17.35 11.20 8.19
CA VAL A 193 16.08 11.84 8.51
C VAL A 193 16.28 13.26 9.09
N GLY A 194 17.50 13.59 9.51
CA GLY A 194 17.87 14.85 10.17
C GLY A 194 17.81 14.72 11.70
N PRO A 195 18.49 15.62 12.45
CA PRO A 195 18.67 15.48 13.88
C PRO A 195 17.32 15.45 14.61
N ILE A 196 17.03 14.30 15.23
CA ILE A 196 16.04 14.20 16.29
C ILE A 196 16.84 14.51 17.56
N GLU A 197 16.60 15.65 18.21
CA GLU A 197 17.26 15.96 19.48
C GLU A 197 16.62 15.13 20.59
N PRO A 198 17.30 14.10 21.13
CA PRO A 198 16.80 13.36 22.27
C PRO A 198 16.83 14.26 23.51
N CYS A 199 15.92 14.01 24.47
CA CYS A 199 16.03 14.63 25.79
C CYS A 199 17.19 14.05 26.55
N VAL A 200 18.34 14.67 26.33
CA VAL A 200 19.46 14.58 27.26
C VAL A 200 19.03 15.38 28.49
N GLU A 201 18.88 14.72 29.63
CA GLU A 201 18.81 15.41 30.92
C GLU A 201 19.97 16.41 30.95
N ARG A 202 19.65 17.71 30.97
CA ARG A 202 20.62 18.72 31.37
C ARG A 202 20.93 18.44 32.83
N THR A 203 22.03 17.73 33.07
CA THR A 203 22.73 17.79 34.34
C THR A 203 23.34 19.18 34.42
N ASP A 204 22.60 20.11 35.01
CA ASP A 204 23.13 21.38 35.50
C ASP A 204 24.07 21.12 36.70
#